data_AF-A0A1B6MA36-F1
#
_entry.id   AF-A0A1B6MA36-F1
#
_cell.length_a   1.000
_cell.length_b   1.000
_cell.length_c   1.000
_cell.angle_alpha   90.00
_cell.angle_beta   90.00
_cell.angle_gamma   90.00
#
_symmetry.space_group_name_H-M   'P 1'
#
loop_
_entity.id
_entity.type
_entity.pdbx_description
1 polymer ?
#
loop_
_entity_poly.entity_id
_entity_poly.type
_entity_poly.pdbx_seq_one_letter_code
_entity_poly.pdbx_strand_id
1 'polypeptide(L)'
;MLVVLLVAVSLYPCGWGQEGPLFDAGVGHMFRALASTILDELRGKNVSVVGDLLTKISFLSGGMKQLMSLAESKSYQVFETIKPMVREVMENGKPQFEKIKFKDEDLVRRFAWNSTQVAQFRDLHSEIKAMLKRLGKICKLHNYEMR
;
A
#
# COMPACT_ATOMS: atom_id res chain seq x y z
N MET A 1 1.43 27.17 44.86
CA MET A 1 2.20 25.90 44.80
C MET A 1 1.38 24.80 45.44
N LEU A 2 0.77 23.91 44.65
CA LEU A 2 1.04 22.47 44.64
C LEU A 2 0.03 21.83 43.68
N VAL A 3 0.58 21.33 42.59
CA VAL A 3 -0.06 20.42 41.65
C VAL A 3 -0.12 19.07 42.33
N VAL A 4 -1.30 18.47 42.49
CA VAL A 4 -1.41 17.01 42.62
C VAL A 4 -2.59 16.54 41.80
N LEU A 5 -2.21 15.92 40.68
CA LEU A 5 -3.00 15.10 39.79
C LEU A 5 -4.04 14.24 40.54
N LEU A 6 -5.31 14.52 40.29
CA LEU A 6 -6.32 13.47 40.29
C LEU A 6 -6.35 12.89 38.88
N VAL A 7 -5.63 11.78 38.72
CA VAL A 7 -5.70 10.90 37.56
C VAL A 7 -7.14 10.37 37.52
N ALA A 8 -7.98 11.05 36.75
CA ALA A 8 -9.17 10.46 36.20
C ALA A 8 -8.70 9.33 35.28
N VAL A 9 -8.66 8.13 35.84
CA VAL A 9 -8.72 6.87 35.09
C VAL A 9 -10.09 6.86 34.43
N SER A 10 -10.23 7.65 33.36
CA SER A 10 -11.26 7.46 32.37
C SER A 10 -10.90 6.14 31.69
N LEU A 11 -11.47 5.08 32.24
CA LEU A 11 -11.78 3.82 31.60
C LEU A 11 -12.38 4.13 30.23
N TYR A 12 -11.51 4.30 29.23
CA TYR A 12 -11.88 4.03 27.86
C TYR A 12 -12.09 2.53 27.78
N PRO A 13 -13.31 2.03 27.54
CA PRO A 13 -13.42 0.67 27.04
C PRO A 13 -12.64 0.67 25.72
N CYS A 14 -11.73 -0.30 25.62
CA CYS A 14 -11.13 -0.76 24.39
C CYS A 14 -12.23 -0.94 23.35
N GLY A 15 -12.53 0.11 22.61
CA GLY A 15 -13.58 0.18 21.61
C GLY A 15 -13.08 -0.43 20.31
N TRP A 16 -12.86 -1.74 20.31
CA TRP A 16 -12.72 -2.55 19.10
C TRP A 16 -14.09 -2.66 18.41
N GLY A 17 -14.67 -1.53 18.01
CA GLY A 17 -16.09 -1.46 17.63
C GLY A 17 -16.44 -0.59 16.43
N GLN A 18 -15.60 0.36 16.00
CA GLN A 18 -16.00 1.30 14.95
C GLN A 18 -14.91 1.75 13.94
N GLU A 19 -13.73 1.12 13.92
CA GLU A 19 -12.68 1.44 12.92
C GLU A 19 -12.30 0.27 11.99
N GLY A 20 -12.84 -0.93 12.21
CA GLY A 20 -12.51 -2.13 11.43
C GLY A 20 -12.77 -2.04 9.92
N PRO A 21 -13.95 -1.55 9.46
CA PRO A 21 -14.24 -1.49 8.02
C PRO A 21 -13.47 -0.39 7.27
N LEU A 22 -13.13 0.71 7.96
CA LEU A 22 -12.46 1.88 7.36
C LEU A 22 -10.95 1.68 7.24
N PHE A 23 -10.32 0.99 8.20
CA PHE A 23 -8.90 0.65 8.14
C PHE A 23 -8.63 -0.46 7.11
N ASP A 24 -9.48 -1.49 7.05
CA ASP A 24 -9.32 -2.63 6.15
C ASP A 24 -9.61 -2.30 4.67
N ALA A 25 -10.57 -1.40 4.38
CA ALA A 25 -10.73 -0.85 3.03
C ALA A 25 -9.66 0.21 2.69
N GLY A 26 -9.12 0.89 3.71
CA GLY A 26 -8.19 2.00 3.57
C GLY A 26 -6.92 1.63 2.83
N VAL A 27 -6.25 0.54 3.21
CA VAL A 27 -4.96 0.16 2.58
C VAL A 27 -5.13 -0.26 1.13
N GLY A 28 -6.20 -0.99 0.79
CA GLY A 28 -6.49 -1.37 -0.60
C GLY A 28 -6.78 -0.15 -1.47
N HIS A 29 -7.63 0.77 -1.00
CA HIS A 29 -7.93 2.01 -1.71
C HIS A 29 -6.71 2.93 -1.82
N MET A 30 -5.87 3.00 -0.78
CA MET A 30 -4.59 3.73 -0.81
C MET A 30 -3.65 3.15 -1.84
N PHE A 31 -3.52 1.82 -1.92
CA PHE A 31 -2.70 1.16 -2.94
C PHE A 31 -3.18 1.55 -4.34
N ARG A 32 -4.48 1.43 -4.61
CA ARG A 32 -5.07 1.80 -5.90
C ARG A 32 -4.82 3.27 -6.23
N ALA A 33 -5.08 4.17 -5.29
CA ALA A 33 -4.91 5.61 -5.48
C ALA A 33 -3.45 5.96 -5.78
N LEU A 34 -2.51 5.44 -4.99
CA LEU A 34 -1.08 5.69 -5.19
C LEU A 34 -0.55 5.08 -6.48
N ALA A 35 -0.97 3.87 -6.85
CA ALA A 35 -0.60 3.27 -8.14
C ALA A 35 -1.09 4.14 -9.32
N SER A 36 -2.31 4.67 -9.23
CA SER A 36 -2.86 5.58 -10.25
C SER A 36 -2.08 6.90 -10.30
N THR A 37 -1.79 7.50 -9.15
CA THR A 37 -1.06 8.76 -9.06
C THR A 37 0.37 8.62 -9.62
N ILE A 38 1.08 7.54 -9.26
CA ILE A 38 2.41 7.25 -9.82
C ILE A 38 2.34 7.10 -11.35
N LEU A 39 1.34 6.38 -11.86
CA LEU A 39 1.13 6.21 -13.30
C LEU A 39 0.88 7.54 -14.01
N ASP A 40 0.05 8.41 -13.44
CA ASP A 40 -0.30 9.69 -14.02
C ASP A 40 0.87 10.70 -13.97
N GLU A 41 1.61 10.76 -12.86
CA GLU A 41 2.85 11.57 -12.76
C GLU A 41 3.91 11.12 -13.76
N LEU A 42 4.12 9.80 -13.90
CA LEU A 42 5.01 9.24 -14.93
C LEU A 42 4.51 9.51 -16.35
N ARG A 43 3.23 9.82 -16.56
CA ARG A 43 2.70 10.26 -17.86
C ARG A 43 2.76 11.76 -18.10
N GLY A 44 3.27 12.52 -17.12
CA GLY A 44 3.37 13.97 -17.22
C GLY A 44 2.05 14.69 -16.95
N LYS A 45 1.07 14.00 -16.37
CA LYS A 45 -0.11 14.67 -15.82
C LYS A 45 0.28 15.29 -14.48
N ASN A 46 -0.07 16.55 -14.29
CA ASN A 46 0.08 17.21 -12.99
C ASN A 46 -0.92 16.60 -12.01
N VAL A 47 -0.45 15.69 -11.17
CA VAL A 47 -1.19 15.16 -10.04
C VAL A 47 -0.34 15.46 -8.82
N SER A 48 -0.77 16.40 -7.99
CA SER A 48 -0.17 16.60 -6.67
C SER A 48 -1.29 16.58 -5.66
N VAL A 49 -1.28 15.57 -4.79
CA VAL A 49 -1.99 15.68 -3.52
C VAL A 49 -1.08 15.37 -2.33
N VAL A 50 -0.07 14.47 -2.39
CA VAL A 50 0.93 14.32 -1.30
C VAL A 50 2.25 13.68 -1.80
N GLY A 51 3.41 14.25 -1.44
CA GLY A 51 4.75 13.63 -1.57
C GLY A 51 5.33 13.61 -2.98
N ASP A 52 6.64 13.34 -3.12
CA ASP A 52 7.29 13.07 -4.43
C ASP A 52 7.07 11.62 -4.89
N LEU A 53 7.41 11.30 -6.15
CA LEU A 53 7.19 9.98 -6.73
C LEU A 53 7.92 8.85 -5.97
N LEU A 54 9.11 9.12 -5.40
CA LEU A 54 9.87 8.16 -4.59
C LEU A 54 9.18 7.85 -3.27
N THR A 55 8.64 8.87 -2.63
CA THR A 55 7.88 8.79 -1.39
C THR A 55 6.62 7.97 -1.61
N LYS A 56 5.90 8.21 -2.71
CA LYS A 56 4.69 7.45 -3.07
C LYS A 56 4.98 5.96 -3.26
N ILE A 57 6.02 5.61 -4.04
CA ILE A 57 6.33 4.19 -4.26
C ILE A 57 6.88 3.52 -2.99
N SER A 58 7.61 4.26 -2.15
CA SER A 58 8.10 3.76 -0.86
C SER A 58 6.94 3.46 0.10
N PHE A 59 5.96 4.38 0.19
CA PHE A 59 4.76 4.17 0.99
C PHE A 59 3.94 2.98 0.48
N LEU A 60 3.81 2.83 -0.84
CA LEU A 60 3.12 1.71 -1.46
C LEU A 60 3.84 0.36 -1.19
N SER A 61 5.18 0.33 -1.20
CA SER A 61 5.95 -0.85 -0.76
C SER A 61 5.71 -1.15 0.72
N GLY A 62 5.72 -0.13 1.59
CA GLY A 62 5.42 -0.28 3.02
C GLY A 62 4.04 -0.88 3.29
N GLY A 63 3.00 -0.36 2.63
CA GLY A 63 1.63 -0.88 2.73
C GLY A 63 1.52 -2.33 2.22
N MET A 64 2.21 -2.66 1.12
CA MET A 64 2.25 -4.04 0.62
C MET A 64 2.95 -4.99 1.60
N LYS A 65 4.04 -4.58 2.26
CA LYS A 65 4.71 -5.41 3.26
C LYS A 65 3.79 -5.73 4.44
N GLN A 66 3.02 -4.76 4.90
CA GLN A 66 2.02 -4.96 5.94
C GLN A 66 0.93 -5.95 5.49
N LEU A 67 0.36 -5.74 4.30
CA LEU A 67 -0.62 -6.66 3.73
C LEU A 67 -0.07 -8.08 3.57
N MET A 68 1.14 -8.23 3.04
CA MET A 68 1.80 -9.53 2.91
C MET A 68 2.01 -10.20 4.27
N SER A 69 2.42 -9.46 5.30
CA SER A 69 2.56 -10.00 6.65
C SER A 69 1.24 -10.52 7.23
N LEU A 70 0.12 -9.86 6.93
CA LEU A 70 -1.21 -10.30 7.36
C LEU A 70 -1.68 -11.51 6.55
N ALA A 71 -1.49 -11.49 5.23
CA ALA A 71 -1.91 -12.54 4.31
C ALA A 71 -1.10 -13.83 4.46
N GLU A 72 0.16 -13.73 4.89
CA GLU A 72 1.01 -14.89 5.18
C GLU A 72 0.76 -15.50 6.56
N SER A 73 -0.04 -14.83 7.40
CA SER A 73 -0.45 -15.43 8.68
C SER A 73 -1.27 -16.69 8.40
N LYS A 74 -0.96 -17.78 9.10
CA LYS A 74 -1.57 -19.10 8.84
C LYS A 74 -3.05 -19.21 9.22
N SER A 75 -3.64 -18.17 9.80
CA SER A 75 -5.03 -18.21 10.26
C SER A 75 -5.97 -17.83 9.12
N TYR A 76 -6.84 -18.75 8.73
CA TYR A 76 -7.92 -18.48 7.76
C TYR A 76 -8.81 -17.30 8.19
N GLN A 77 -9.04 -17.15 9.50
CA GLN A 77 -9.83 -16.04 10.03
C GLN A 77 -9.18 -14.68 9.75
N VAL A 78 -7.85 -14.59 9.85
CA VAL A 78 -7.12 -13.35 9.52
C VAL A 78 -7.16 -13.07 8.02
N PHE A 79 -7.09 -14.10 7.19
CA PHE A 79 -7.24 -13.93 5.75
C PHE A 79 -8.64 -13.42 5.38
N GLU A 80 -9.70 -13.93 6.00
CA GLU A 80 -11.06 -13.47 5.74
C GLU A 80 -11.29 -12.01 6.17
N THR A 81 -10.66 -11.54 7.26
CA THR A 81 -10.77 -10.12 7.69
C THR A 81 -10.12 -9.17 6.69
N ILE A 82 -8.97 -9.55 6.11
CA ILE A 82 -8.25 -8.71 5.12
C ILE A 82 -8.73 -8.91 3.68
N LYS A 83 -9.65 -9.83 3.43
CA LYS A 83 -10.15 -10.18 2.09
C LYS A 83 -10.67 -8.97 1.28
N PRO A 84 -11.39 -7.99 1.87
CA PRO A 84 -11.77 -6.78 1.13
C PRO A 84 -10.56 -5.96 0.67
N MET A 85 -9.52 -5.86 1.52
CA MET A 85 -8.27 -5.20 1.19
C MET A 85 -7.54 -5.91 0.04
N VAL A 86 -7.42 -7.23 0.14
CA VAL A 86 -6.80 -8.08 -0.88
C VAL A 86 -7.53 -7.95 -2.21
N ARG A 87 -8.87 -7.95 -2.19
CA ARG A 87 -9.70 -7.73 -3.38
C ARG A 87 -9.35 -6.41 -4.05
N GLU A 88 -9.38 -5.31 -3.30
CA GLU A 88 -9.11 -3.98 -3.84
C GLU A 88 -7.70 -3.88 -4.43
N VAL A 89 -6.69 -4.43 -3.75
CA VAL A 89 -5.31 -4.49 -4.26
C VAL A 89 -5.22 -5.32 -5.54
N MET A 90 -5.84 -6.49 -5.60
CA MET A 90 -5.65 -7.42 -6.70
C MET A 90 -6.51 -7.13 -7.93
N GLU A 91 -7.76 -6.71 -7.75
CA GLU A 91 -8.70 -6.45 -8.84
C GLU A 91 -8.57 -5.02 -9.37
N ASN A 92 -8.38 -4.04 -8.48
CA ASN A 92 -8.38 -2.62 -8.86
C ASN A 92 -6.99 -1.99 -8.85
N GLY A 93 -6.14 -2.35 -7.88
CA GLY A 93 -4.81 -1.80 -7.72
C GLY A 93 -3.77 -2.35 -8.71
N LYS A 94 -3.63 -3.68 -8.74
CA LYS A 94 -2.62 -4.39 -9.54
C LYS A 94 -2.67 -4.03 -11.02
N PRO A 95 -3.84 -3.96 -11.70
CA PRO A 95 -3.87 -3.58 -13.11
C PRO A 95 -3.37 -2.16 -13.37
N GLN A 96 -3.50 -1.24 -12.41
CA GLN A 96 -2.93 0.11 -12.54
C GLN A 96 -1.42 0.07 -12.31
N PHE A 97 -0.96 -0.66 -11.30
CA PHE A 97 0.46 -0.80 -11.00
C PHE A 97 1.23 -1.48 -12.16
N GLU A 98 0.65 -2.51 -12.79
CA GLU A 98 1.28 -3.19 -13.93
C GLU A 98 1.43 -2.32 -15.19
N LYS A 99 0.64 -1.24 -15.30
CA LYS A 99 0.78 -0.24 -16.37
C LYS A 99 1.93 0.73 -16.14
N ILE A 100 2.50 0.77 -14.94
CA ILE A 100 3.67 1.60 -14.63
C ILE A 100 4.86 1.08 -15.42
N LYS A 101 5.29 1.88 -16.39
CA LYS A 101 6.47 1.66 -17.23
C LYS A 101 7.28 2.95 -17.22
N PHE A 102 8.59 2.81 -17.08
CA PHE A 102 9.52 3.93 -17.03
C PHE A 102 10.85 3.53 -17.68
N LYS A 103 11.58 4.52 -18.16
CA LYS A 103 12.98 4.38 -18.54
C LYS A 103 13.82 5.21 -17.58
N ASP A 104 14.99 4.71 -17.21
CA ASP A 104 15.90 5.39 -16.30
C ASP A 104 16.25 6.81 -16.80
N GLU A 105 16.43 6.98 -18.12
CA GLU A 105 16.66 8.29 -18.75
C GLU A 105 15.50 9.28 -18.53
N ASP A 106 14.25 8.81 -18.59
CA ASP A 106 13.08 9.67 -18.37
C ASP A 106 13.01 10.11 -16.91
N LEU A 107 13.39 9.23 -15.98
CA LEU A 107 13.44 9.54 -14.55
C LEU A 107 14.50 10.62 -14.25
N VAL A 108 15.69 10.49 -14.84
CA VAL A 108 16.76 11.49 -14.72
C VAL A 108 16.34 12.82 -15.34
N ARG A 109 15.80 12.81 -16.58
CA ARG A 109 15.47 14.05 -17.31
C ARG A 109 14.29 14.80 -16.70
N ARG A 110 13.25 14.11 -16.24
CA ARG A 110 12.00 14.74 -15.80
C ARG A 110 11.95 15.05 -14.32
N PHE A 111 12.62 14.24 -13.50
CA PHE A 111 12.60 14.39 -12.04
C PHE A 111 13.96 14.78 -11.46
N ALA A 112 14.96 15.01 -12.31
CA ALA A 112 16.33 15.35 -11.90
C ALA A 112 16.94 14.34 -10.91
N TRP A 113 16.56 13.06 -11.02
CA TRP A 113 17.02 12.03 -10.11
C TRP A 113 18.46 11.60 -10.39
N ASN A 114 19.20 11.33 -9.31
CA ASN A 114 20.51 10.69 -9.39
C ASN A 114 20.40 9.17 -9.56
N SER A 115 21.52 8.50 -9.82
CA SER A 115 21.59 7.05 -10.03
C SER A 115 21.05 6.24 -8.85
N THR A 116 21.25 6.70 -7.62
CA THR A 116 20.76 6.04 -6.39
C THR A 116 19.24 6.08 -6.31
N GLN A 117 18.64 7.24 -6.60
CA GLN A 117 17.19 7.43 -6.63
C GLN A 117 16.52 6.59 -7.72
N VAL A 118 17.12 6.54 -8.91
CA VAL A 118 16.65 5.68 -10.01
C VAL A 118 16.71 4.20 -9.62
N ALA A 119 17.83 3.75 -9.05
CA ALA A 119 17.98 2.38 -8.56
C ALA A 119 16.93 2.04 -7.49
N GLN A 120 16.75 2.92 -6.50
CA GLN A 120 15.76 2.75 -5.44
C GLN A 120 14.34 2.61 -6.01
N PHE A 121 13.95 3.47 -6.95
CA PHE A 121 12.63 3.39 -7.59
C PHE A 121 12.43 2.06 -8.33
N ARG A 122 13.45 1.62 -9.07
CA ARG A 122 13.43 0.35 -9.79
C ARG A 122 13.30 -0.84 -8.86
N ASP A 123 14.05 -0.84 -7.77
CA ASP A 123 14.06 -1.92 -6.78
C ASP A 123 12.71 -2.01 -6.07
N LEU A 124 12.15 -0.89 -5.62
CA LEU A 124 10.81 -0.83 -5.02
C LEU A 124 9.73 -1.32 -6.01
N HIS A 125 9.80 -0.89 -7.27
CA HIS A 125 8.85 -1.33 -8.28
C HIS A 125 8.92 -2.85 -8.52
N SER A 126 10.13 -3.41 -8.57
CA SER A 126 10.33 -4.86 -8.69
C SER A 126 9.83 -5.62 -7.45
N GLU A 127 10.11 -5.10 -6.26
CA GLU A 127 9.67 -5.65 -4.98
C GLU A 127 8.14 -5.74 -4.91
N ILE A 128 7.44 -4.66 -5.26
CA ILE A 128 5.97 -4.63 -5.28
C ILE A 128 5.41 -5.64 -6.28
N LYS A 129 6.00 -5.78 -7.48
CA LYS A 129 5.59 -6.81 -8.45
C LYS A 129 5.74 -8.22 -7.87
N ALA A 130 6.83 -8.49 -7.17
CA ALA A 130 7.06 -9.78 -6.52
C ALA A 130 6.01 -10.04 -5.43
N MET A 131 5.69 -9.03 -4.61
CA MET A 131 4.65 -9.12 -3.57
C MET A 131 3.26 -9.36 -4.18
N LEU A 132 2.85 -8.64 -5.23
CA LEU A 132 1.57 -8.87 -5.92
C LEU A 132 1.47 -10.29 -6.51
N LYS A 133 2.57 -10.79 -7.09
CA LYS A 133 2.63 -12.18 -7.58
C LYS A 133 2.49 -13.19 -6.44
N ARG A 134 3.11 -12.94 -5.29
CA ARG A 134 3.03 -13.79 -4.10
C ARG A 134 1.63 -13.74 -3.47
N LEU A 135 1.03 -12.56 -3.34
CA LEU A 135 -0.34 -12.37 -2.87
C LEU A 135 -1.33 -13.14 -3.74
N GLY A 136 -1.17 -13.11 -5.06
CA GLY A 136 -1.99 -13.92 -5.96
C GLY A 136 -1.85 -15.43 -5.76
N LYS A 137 -0.70 -15.93 -5.30
CA LYS A 137 -0.55 -17.34 -4.91
C LYS A 137 -1.27 -17.63 -3.60
N ILE A 138 -1.19 -16.74 -2.61
CA ILE A 138 -1.89 -16.87 -1.33
C ILE A 138 -3.40 -16.91 -1.57
N CYS A 139 -3.94 -16.02 -2.40
CA CYS A 139 -5.35 -16.03 -2.77
C CYS A 139 -5.81 -17.41 -3.28
N LYS A 140 -5.03 -18.03 -4.17
CA LYS A 140 -5.31 -19.39 -4.67
C LYS A 140 -5.27 -20.45 -3.58
N LEU A 141 -4.31 -20.38 -2.66
CA LEU A 141 -4.22 -21.32 -1.52
C LEU A 141 -5.45 -21.24 -0.60
N HIS A 142 -6.05 -20.06 -0.49
CA HIS A 142 -7.27 -19.81 0.28
C HIS A 142 -8.56 -19.99 -0.54
N ASN A 143 -8.49 -20.57 -1.74
CA ASN A 143 -9.62 -20.72 -2.68
C ASN A 143 -10.35 -19.40 -2.98
N TYR A 144 -9.62 -18.29 -2.97
CA TYR A 144 -10.14 -16.99 -3.32
C TYR A 144 -9.98 -16.74 -4.83
N GLU A 145 -11.10 -16.79 -5.56
CA GLU A 145 -11.15 -16.44 -6.97
C GLU A 145 -11.12 -14.91 -7.14
N MET A 146 -10.12 -14.43 -7.86
CA MET A 146 -10.00 -13.03 -8.27
C MET A 146 -10.59 -12.89 -9.68
N ARG A 147 -11.46 -11.90 -9.87
CA ARG A 147 -12.07 -11.61 -11.18
C ARG A 147 -11.15 -10.79 -12.09
#